data_AF-A0A5B6VV02-F1
#
_entry.id   AF-A0A5B6VV02-F1
#
_cell.length_a   1.000
_cell.length_b   1.000
_cell.length_c   1.000
_cell.angle_alpha   90.00
_cell.angle_beta   90.00
_cell.angle_gamma   90.00
#
_symmetry.space_group_name_H-M   'P 1'
#
loop_
_entity.id
_entity.type
_entity.pdbx_description
1 polymer ?
#
loop_
_entity_poly.entity_id
_entity_poly.type
_entity_poly.pdbx_seq_one_letter_code
_entity_poly.pdbx_strand_id
1 'polypeptide(L)'
;MKCWQQYCMWDSFLVGVALSTMRNSHNHNGENEFAEMQYMNITVVTSNKPYGALDGSNPLITGYSIPKFNVHKNGVHSGHVQMGMQDPFCLQKGKGKCQDGYTKEDTGEDAVRVLVAVKAKASHDKGSSLGREFYKSFLNVINSPERSGRFDIRSQYPNHKEVLYKPDFGKKMRGNPIVFDMDMSAGDFLALLYLLKLPVELINLKGILISSTGWATPATIDVVYDILHMMGRDDIPVGLGDAFAVGQANPSFTAIGDCKYSKAIPHGSGGYLDSDTLYGLARDLPRSPRRYTAANFVKYGAPRDIENPELRQPSAQDVWKSVVEYLDPGSKITILTNGPLTNLAQILGLENASSVIQGVYIVGGHIGNVYDNSKGNLFTVPLNKFAEFNMFLDPLAAKEVFTSSVGIILVPLQMQRRVSSFSTILSRMNATTQTPELIFARRLLSRLWQLQQQHYRYHHMDIFLGEILGAVTLAGNPHLNQTFTSKPLKVLADGDITVIGEITIDEEQGKQVKVLENINSQAYYDHFTRVLGDHRQSAVLASFYEQERLWTSRPESINIGHNQKL
;
A
#
# COMPACT_ATOMS: atom_id res chain seq x y z
N MET A 1 -24.66 29.22 13.77
CA MET A 1 -23.61 28.18 13.68
C MET A 1 -22.42 28.61 14.53
N LYS A 2 -22.20 27.96 15.69
CA LYS A 2 -21.06 28.24 16.59
C LYS A 2 -19.84 27.44 16.11
N CYS A 3 -19.03 28.04 15.24
CA CYS A 3 -17.87 27.42 14.59
C CYS A 3 -16.54 27.71 15.34
N TRP A 4 -16.54 27.68 16.68
CA TRP A 4 -15.50 28.38 17.47
C TRP A 4 -14.55 27.51 18.32
N GLN A 5 -14.53 26.17 18.24
CA GLN A 5 -13.78 25.42 19.26
C GLN A 5 -12.80 24.31 18.86
N GLN A 6 -12.66 23.88 17.59
CA GLN A 6 -11.93 22.62 17.36
C GLN A 6 -11.05 22.50 16.10
N TYR A 7 -10.53 23.61 15.56
CA TYR A 7 -9.41 23.50 14.61
C TYR A 7 -8.08 23.70 15.34
N CYS A 8 -7.40 22.59 15.65
CA CYS A 8 -5.97 22.63 16.01
C CYS A 8 -5.15 22.80 14.74
N MET A 9 -4.90 24.04 14.32
CA MET A 9 -3.75 24.30 13.46
C MET A 9 -2.50 24.10 14.32
N TRP A 10 -1.75 23.02 14.05
CA TRP A 10 -0.52 22.66 14.78
C TRP A 10 0.43 23.85 14.94
N ASP A 11 0.46 24.74 13.94
CA ASP A 11 1.07 26.06 14.05
C ASP A 11 0.21 27.11 13.31
N SER A 12 -0.72 27.74 14.03
CA SER A 12 -1.56 28.82 13.48
C SER A 12 -0.77 30.03 12.96
N PHE A 13 0.43 30.28 13.50
CA PHE A 13 1.26 31.39 13.07
C PHE A 13 1.94 31.10 11.73
N LEU A 14 2.49 29.89 11.55
CA LEU A 14 3.05 29.42 10.28
C LEU A 14 2.03 29.52 9.14
N VAL A 15 0.79 29.06 9.37
CA VAL A 15 -0.29 29.13 8.38
C VAL A 15 -0.61 30.59 8.03
N GLY A 16 -0.69 31.48 9.02
CA GLY A 16 -0.92 32.92 8.79
C GLY A 16 0.17 33.58 7.96
N VAL A 17 1.43 33.30 8.27
CA VAL A 17 2.57 33.77 7.49
C VAL A 17 2.47 33.26 6.05
N ALA A 18 2.24 31.97 5.85
CA ALA A 18 2.14 31.38 4.51
C ALA A 18 1.01 31.99 3.67
N LEU A 19 -0.19 32.13 4.25
CA LEU A 19 -1.35 32.71 3.58
C LEU A 19 -1.13 34.18 3.20
N SER A 20 -0.56 34.99 4.10
CA SER A 20 -0.25 36.40 3.81
C SER A 20 0.78 36.51 2.67
N THR A 21 1.81 35.67 2.67
CA THR A 21 2.81 35.63 1.59
C THR A 21 2.19 35.24 0.25
N MET A 22 1.31 34.22 0.21
CA MET A 22 0.63 33.82 -1.03
C MET A 22 -0.30 34.93 -1.55
N ARG A 23 -1.03 35.60 -0.67
CA ARG A 23 -1.92 36.72 -1.01
C ARG A 23 -1.15 37.90 -1.58
N ASN A 24 0.02 38.20 -1.01
CA ASN A 24 0.87 39.32 -1.39
C ASN A 24 1.96 38.92 -2.40
N SER A 25 1.81 37.78 -3.09
CA SER A 25 2.81 37.25 -4.03
C SER A 25 3.17 38.19 -5.19
N HIS A 26 2.34 39.19 -5.47
CA HIS A 26 2.62 40.25 -6.44
C HIS A 26 3.58 41.33 -5.92
N ASN A 27 3.84 41.40 -4.62
CA ASN A 27 4.77 42.37 -4.01
C ASN A 27 6.18 41.75 -3.91
N HIS A 28 7.13 42.32 -4.64
CA HIS A 28 8.52 41.82 -4.71
C HIS A 28 9.33 41.94 -3.40
N ASN A 29 8.81 42.63 -2.38
CA ASN A 29 9.52 42.89 -1.13
C ASN A 29 9.29 41.83 -0.05
N GLY A 30 8.43 40.83 -0.30
CA GLY A 30 8.19 39.76 0.68
C GLY A 30 7.49 40.23 1.96
N GLU A 31 6.67 41.27 1.88
CA GLU A 31 5.95 41.83 3.03
C GLU A 31 4.90 40.85 3.57
N ASN A 32 4.85 40.73 4.91
CA ASN A 32 3.90 39.86 5.59
C ASN A 32 3.08 40.63 6.62
N GLU A 33 1.77 40.37 6.69
CA GLU A 33 0.86 41.05 7.61
C GLU A 33 1.15 40.67 9.08
N PHE A 34 1.60 39.44 9.33
CA PHE A 34 1.72 38.89 10.69
C PHE A 34 3.16 38.81 11.19
N ALA A 35 4.15 38.93 10.31
CA ALA A 35 5.56 38.77 10.66
C ALA A 35 6.48 39.82 10.02
N GLU A 36 7.59 40.10 10.70
CA GLU A 36 8.77 40.72 10.12
C GLU A 36 9.52 39.65 9.31
N MET A 37 9.80 39.96 8.05
CA MET A 37 10.42 39.02 7.11
C MET A 37 11.85 39.45 6.79
N GLN A 38 12.76 38.50 6.75
CA GLN A 38 14.17 38.75 6.44
C GLN A 38 14.71 37.65 5.52
N TYR A 39 15.45 38.05 4.49
CA TYR A 39 16.22 37.08 3.71
C TYR A 39 17.41 36.60 4.55
N MET A 40 17.45 35.29 4.77
CA MET A 40 18.53 34.61 5.48
C MET A 40 19.11 33.52 4.60
N ASN A 41 20.41 33.28 4.72
CA ASN A 41 21.05 32.14 4.09
C ASN A 41 20.98 30.96 5.05
N ILE A 42 20.08 30.02 4.77
CA ILE A 42 19.85 28.86 5.64
C ILE A 42 20.27 27.57 4.93
N THR A 43 20.73 26.62 5.72
CA THR A 43 20.95 25.24 5.28
C THR A 43 20.21 24.28 6.22
N VAL A 44 19.82 23.11 5.70
CA VAL A 44 19.19 22.05 6.48
C VAL A 44 20.28 21.10 6.96
N VAL A 45 20.61 21.15 8.24
CA VAL A 45 21.59 20.25 8.84
C VAL A 45 20.99 18.85 8.85
N THR A 46 21.55 17.93 8.07
CA THR A 46 21.06 16.55 7.94
C THR A 46 21.79 15.56 8.85
N SER A 47 22.71 16.05 9.69
CA SER A 47 23.61 15.21 10.47
C SER A 47 23.86 15.72 11.89
N ASN A 48 24.10 14.80 12.82
CA ASN A 48 24.29 15.05 14.25
C ASN A 48 25.71 15.55 14.56
N LYS A 49 25.85 16.41 15.58
CA LYS A 49 27.15 16.91 16.03
C LYS A 49 27.91 15.87 16.86
N PRO A 50 29.25 15.81 16.76
CA PRO A 50 30.12 16.70 15.99
C PRO A 50 30.15 16.38 14.48
N TYR A 51 30.17 17.43 13.66
CA TYR A 51 30.34 17.30 12.21
C TYR A 51 31.73 16.72 11.89
N GLY A 52 31.81 15.84 10.89
CA GLY A 52 33.05 15.17 10.49
C GLY A 52 33.34 13.84 11.19
N ALA A 53 32.42 13.32 12.02
CA ALA A 53 32.52 11.96 12.54
C ALA A 53 32.22 10.93 11.44
N LEU A 54 33.26 10.26 10.94
CA LEU A 54 33.15 9.20 9.92
C LEU A 54 32.88 7.85 10.57
N ASP A 55 31.70 7.69 11.16
CA ASP A 55 31.25 6.44 11.80
C ASP A 55 30.56 5.47 10.83
N GLY A 56 30.45 5.85 9.56
CA GLY A 56 29.81 5.07 8.50
C GLY A 56 28.30 5.32 8.33
N SER A 57 27.64 6.01 9.27
CA SER A 57 26.18 6.19 9.26
C SER A 57 25.66 7.08 8.12
N ASN A 58 26.48 8.02 7.64
CA ASN A 58 26.03 9.05 6.71
C ASN A 58 26.19 8.65 5.23
N PRO A 59 25.11 8.38 4.48
CA PRO A 59 25.17 7.85 3.11
C PRO A 59 25.60 8.89 2.06
N LEU A 60 25.72 10.16 2.45
CA LEU A 60 26.23 11.20 1.56
C LEU A 60 27.76 11.18 1.44
N ILE A 61 28.45 10.57 2.41
CA ILE A 61 29.91 10.60 2.52
C ILE A 61 30.50 9.19 2.58
N THR A 62 29.88 8.28 3.34
CA THR A 62 30.37 6.92 3.52
C THR A 62 30.40 6.17 2.19
N GLY A 63 31.53 5.51 1.90
CA GLY A 63 31.65 4.63 0.74
C GLY A 63 31.91 5.33 -0.60
N TYR A 64 32.09 6.66 -0.60
CA TYR A 64 32.36 7.43 -1.81
C TYR A 64 33.69 8.19 -1.73
N SER A 65 34.46 8.18 -2.82
CA SER A 65 35.69 9.00 -2.94
C SER A 65 35.35 10.50 -2.95
N ILE A 66 34.26 10.86 -3.63
CA ILE A 66 33.65 12.20 -3.71
C ILE A 66 32.25 12.13 -3.09
N PRO A 67 31.92 12.96 -2.09
CA PRO A 67 30.58 12.96 -1.48
C PRO A 67 29.45 13.24 -2.49
N LYS A 68 28.28 12.67 -2.24
CA LYS A 68 27.07 12.92 -3.05
C LYS A 68 26.59 14.36 -2.87
N PHE A 69 25.94 14.89 -3.90
CA PHE A 69 25.40 16.26 -3.90
C PHE A 69 26.43 17.35 -3.55
N ASN A 70 27.71 17.06 -3.77
CA ASN A 70 28.82 17.98 -3.50
C ASN A 70 28.97 18.41 -2.03
N VAL A 71 28.43 17.65 -1.06
CA VAL A 71 28.53 18.03 0.36
C VAL A 71 29.97 17.96 0.89
N HIS A 72 30.34 18.88 1.78
CA HIS A 72 31.68 18.90 2.37
C HIS A 72 31.87 17.79 3.42
N LYS A 73 33.00 17.06 3.36
CA LYS A 73 33.32 15.95 4.30
C LYS A 73 33.43 16.36 5.78
N ASN A 74 33.64 17.64 6.06
CA ASN A 74 33.66 18.22 7.41
C ASN A 74 32.58 19.32 7.57
N GLY A 75 31.61 19.36 6.66
CA GLY A 75 30.52 20.33 6.64
C GLY A 75 29.37 19.96 7.56
N VAL A 76 28.36 20.80 7.62
CA VAL A 76 27.16 20.58 8.46
C VAL A 76 26.36 19.33 8.07
N HIS A 77 26.59 18.78 6.89
CA HIS A 77 26.00 17.54 6.40
C HIS A 77 26.84 16.29 6.69
N SER A 78 27.97 16.40 7.41
CA SER A 78 28.97 15.32 7.53
C SER A 78 29.12 14.63 8.88
N GLY A 79 28.17 14.81 9.78
CA GLY A 79 28.10 14.11 11.05
C GLY A 79 27.36 12.77 10.98
N HIS A 80 27.08 12.23 12.16
CA HIS A 80 26.32 10.99 12.36
C HIS A 80 24.86 11.13 11.90
N VAL A 81 24.31 10.16 11.18
CA VAL A 81 22.88 10.11 10.85
C VAL A 81 22.23 9.08 11.75
N GLN A 82 21.15 9.45 12.44
CA GLN A 82 20.46 8.53 13.36
C GLN A 82 20.02 7.27 12.61
N MET A 83 20.51 6.11 13.07
CA MET A 83 20.29 4.81 12.45
C MET A 83 19.09 4.06 13.04
N GLY A 84 18.49 4.57 14.13
CA GLY A 84 17.28 4.02 14.73
C GLY A 84 16.90 4.64 16.08
N MET A 85 15.80 4.19 16.67
CA MET A 85 15.33 4.69 17.98
C MET A 85 16.28 4.36 19.15
N GLN A 86 17.04 3.27 19.02
CA GLN A 86 18.01 2.80 20.01
C GLN A 86 19.45 3.21 19.65
N ASP A 87 19.61 4.22 18.80
CA ASP A 87 20.93 4.63 18.35
C ASP A 87 21.80 5.09 19.54
N PRO A 88 22.92 4.42 19.83
CA PRO A 88 23.75 4.74 20.99
C PRO A 88 24.32 6.16 20.94
N PHE A 89 24.52 6.75 19.74
CA PHE A 89 24.93 8.15 19.61
C PHE A 89 23.85 9.11 20.11
N CYS A 90 22.58 8.75 19.90
CA CYS A 90 21.44 9.58 20.29
C CYS A 90 20.98 9.38 21.73
N LEU A 91 21.39 8.27 22.38
CA LEU A 91 21.02 7.93 23.75
C LEU A 91 21.96 8.53 24.82
N GLN A 92 23.14 9.05 24.45
CA GLN A 92 24.08 9.64 25.42
C GLN A 92 23.60 10.99 25.98
N LYS A 93 23.67 11.16 27.31
CA LYS A 93 23.43 12.45 27.98
C LYS A 93 24.68 13.34 27.86
N GLY A 94 24.64 14.40 27.04
CA GLY A 94 25.70 15.44 27.00
C GLY A 94 26.01 15.99 25.60
N LYS A 95 27.27 16.42 25.39
CA LYS A 95 27.81 16.79 24.06
C LYS A 95 27.73 15.57 23.14
N GLY A 96 26.94 15.64 22.07
CA GLY A 96 26.64 14.50 21.20
C GLY A 96 25.15 14.15 21.08
N LYS A 97 24.24 14.86 21.76
CA LYS A 97 22.80 14.74 21.49
C LYS A 97 22.55 14.87 19.99
N CYS A 98 21.97 13.83 19.40
CA CYS A 98 21.42 13.93 18.07
C CYS A 98 20.46 15.12 18.01
N GLN A 99 20.68 15.97 17.02
CA GLN A 99 19.80 17.07 16.68
C GLN A 99 19.10 16.65 15.40
N ASP A 100 17.84 16.26 15.53
CA ASP A 100 16.98 15.96 14.38
C ASP A 100 17.05 17.12 13.39
N GLY A 101 17.00 16.80 12.09
CA GLY A 101 17.35 17.73 11.02
C GLY A 101 16.77 19.12 11.24
N TYR A 102 17.66 20.12 11.39
CA TYR A 102 17.27 21.48 11.77
C TYR A 102 17.86 22.50 10.81
N THR A 103 17.18 23.63 10.66
CA THR A 103 17.68 24.74 9.85
C THR A 103 18.69 25.55 10.66
N LYS A 104 19.83 25.87 10.04
CA LYS A 104 20.85 26.75 10.60
C LYS A 104 21.20 27.83 9.58
N GLU A 105 21.51 29.03 10.05
CA GLU A 105 22.11 30.06 9.22
C GLU A 105 23.56 29.68 8.86
N ASP A 106 23.87 29.71 7.57
CA ASP A 106 25.18 29.35 7.05
C ASP A 106 25.57 30.22 5.86
N THR A 107 26.87 30.40 5.68
CA THR A 107 27.44 31.23 4.60
C THR A 107 28.18 30.39 3.56
N GLY A 108 28.17 29.06 3.71
CA GLY A 108 28.76 28.13 2.75
C GLY A 108 27.93 27.98 1.47
N GLU A 109 28.50 27.26 0.49
CA GLU A 109 27.84 26.96 -0.79
C GLU A 109 26.55 26.13 -0.62
N ASP A 110 26.43 25.42 0.50
CA ASP A 110 25.26 24.60 0.86
C ASP A 110 24.05 25.43 1.39
N ALA A 111 24.20 26.75 1.52
CA ALA A 111 23.15 27.62 2.03
C ALA A 111 22.26 28.18 0.91
N VAL A 112 20.95 28.11 1.11
CA VAL A 112 19.95 28.71 0.22
C VAL A 112 19.44 29.99 0.83
N ARG A 113 19.36 31.05 0.01
CA ARG A 113 18.76 32.33 0.42
C ARG A 113 17.24 32.18 0.46
N VAL A 114 16.67 32.18 1.66
CA VAL A 114 15.23 32.00 1.92
C VAL A 114 14.67 33.21 2.64
N LEU A 115 13.42 33.58 2.35
CA LEU A 115 12.71 34.61 3.09
C LEU A 115 12.10 33.98 4.36
N VAL A 116 12.58 34.40 5.53
CA VAL A 116 12.23 33.81 6.84
C VAL A 116 11.42 34.81 7.66
N ALA A 117 10.36 34.32 8.32
CA ALA A 117 9.63 35.07 9.33
C ALA A 117 10.43 35.07 10.64
N VAL A 118 11.11 36.18 10.94
CA VAL A 118 12.04 36.27 12.09
C VAL A 118 11.37 36.70 13.38
N LYS A 119 10.24 37.42 13.28
CA LYS A 119 9.53 37.94 14.45
C LYS A 119 8.05 38.17 14.15
N ALA A 120 7.19 37.79 15.08
CA ALA A 120 5.77 38.09 15.01
C ALA A 120 5.52 39.59 15.26
N LYS A 121 4.67 40.21 14.45
CA LYS A 121 4.21 41.59 14.65
C LYS A 121 3.24 41.67 15.84
N ALA A 122 3.08 42.86 16.39
CA ALA A 122 2.07 43.09 17.42
C ALA A 122 0.66 42.99 16.83
N SER A 123 -0.30 42.53 17.64
CA SER A 123 -1.73 42.58 17.31
C SER A 123 -2.15 44.02 17.02
N HIS A 124 -2.96 44.23 15.99
CA HIS A 124 -3.53 45.54 15.68
C HIS A 124 -4.54 46.00 16.75
N ASP A 125 -5.27 45.07 17.37
CA ASP A 125 -6.23 45.33 18.43
C ASP A 125 -5.57 45.24 19.82
N LYS A 126 -5.49 46.38 20.52
CA LYS A 126 -4.89 46.49 21.87
C LYS A 126 -5.77 45.74 22.88
N GLY A 127 -5.42 44.48 23.14
CA GLY A 127 -6.15 43.59 24.05
C GLY A 127 -6.50 42.23 23.44
N SER A 128 -6.28 42.06 22.13
CA SER A 128 -6.38 40.78 21.44
C SER A 128 -5.00 40.13 21.25
N SER A 129 -4.98 38.80 21.14
CA SER A 129 -3.79 38.09 20.70
C SER A 129 -3.68 38.10 19.17
N LEU A 130 -2.45 38.09 18.65
CA LEU A 130 -2.19 37.95 17.21
C LEU A 130 -2.82 36.67 16.64
N GLY A 131 -2.81 35.58 17.41
CA GLY A 131 -3.48 34.34 17.03
C GLY A 131 -4.98 34.52 16.78
N ARG A 132 -5.68 35.34 17.57
CA ARG A 132 -7.10 35.64 17.36
C ARG A 132 -7.35 36.47 16.11
N GLU A 133 -6.46 37.41 15.77
CA GLU A 133 -6.53 38.16 14.50
C GLU A 133 -6.34 37.23 13.30
N PHE A 134 -5.40 36.30 13.40
CA PHE A 134 -5.22 35.25 12.39
C PHE A 134 -6.48 34.38 12.23
N TYR A 135 -7.05 33.86 13.33
CA TYR A 135 -8.28 33.05 13.24
C TYR A 135 -9.41 33.82 12.57
N LYS A 136 -9.58 35.12 12.88
CA LYS A 136 -10.56 35.98 12.19
C LYS A 136 -10.24 36.11 10.70
N SER A 137 -8.98 36.33 10.32
CA SER A 137 -8.54 36.42 8.92
C SER A 137 -8.80 35.11 8.17
N PHE A 138 -8.40 33.97 8.75
CA PHE A 138 -8.65 32.64 8.22
C PHE A 138 -10.16 32.36 8.05
N LEU A 139 -10.96 32.63 9.08
CA LEU A 139 -12.42 32.51 9.03
C LEU A 139 -13.01 33.40 7.94
N ASN A 140 -12.53 34.62 7.78
CA ASN A 140 -12.99 35.51 6.71
C ASN A 140 -12.66 34.95 5.32
N VAL A 141 -11.50 34.29 5.14
CA VAL A 141 -11.13 33.65 3.87
C VAL A 141 -12.01 32.43 3.59
N ILE A 142 -12.16 31.49 4.53
CA ILE A 142 -12.94 30.27 4.30
C ILE A 142 -14.46 30.54 4.19
N ASN A 143 -14.94 31.61 4.83
CA ASN A 143 -16.34 32.05 4.73
C ASN A 143 -16.55 33.09 3.62
N SER A 144 -15.51 33.51 2.90
CA SER A 144 -15.68 34.45 1.79
C SER A 144 -16.49 33.79 0.68
N PRO A 145 -17.61 34.38 0.23
CA PRO A 145 -18.42 33.82 -0.85
C PRO A 145 -17.68 33.67 -2.18
N GLU A 146 -16.62 34.46 -2.39
CA GLU A 146 -15.75 34.35 -3.58
C GLU A 146 -14.77 33.18 -3.49
N ARG A 147 -14.55 32.66 -2.27
CA ARG A 147 -13.58 31.60 -1.93
C ARG A 147 -14.25 30.36 -1.33
N SER A 148 -15.57 30.36 -1.14
CA SER A 148 -16.34 29.16 -0.81
C SER A 148 -16.01 28.10 -1.85
N GLY A 149 -15.45 26.99 -1.39
CA GLY A 149 -14.79 26.01 -2.23
C GLY A 149 -15.70 25.55 -3.37
N ARG A 150 -15.14 25.57 -4.59
CA ARG A 150 -15.60 24.86 -5.80
C ARG A 150 -15.63 23.32 -5.62
N PHE A 151 -15.56 22.82 -4.39
CA PHE A 151 -15.43 21.41 -4.03
C PHE A 151 -16.73 20.85 -3.45
N ASP A 152 -17.88 21.47 -3.74
CA ASP A 152 -19.09 20.66 -3.78
C ASP A 152 -18.99 19.81 -5.04
N ILE A 153 -18.78 18.49 -4.89
CA ILE A 153 -18.79 17.57 -6.04
C ILE A 153 -20.08 17.69 -6.85
N ARG A 154 -21.19 18.14 -6.22
CA ARG A 154 -22.46 18.45 -6.89
C ARG A 154 -22.40 19.72 -7.75
N SER A 155 -21.49 20.65 -7.46
CA SER A 155 -21.23 21.81 -8.33
C SER A 155 -20.56 21.42 -9.64
N GLN A 156 -19.71 20.38 -9.62
CA GLN A 156 -19.11 19.81 -10.81
C GLN A 156 -20.04 18.80 -11.49
N TYR A 157 -20.75 18.00 -10.71
CA TYR A 157 -21.63 16.92 -11.17
C TYR A 157 -23.00 17.01 -10.50
N PRO A 158 -23.98 17.72 -11.10
CA PRO A 158 -25.27 18.04 -10.48
C PRO A 158 -26.08 16.83 -9.98
N ASN A 159 -25.86 15.65 -10.57
CA ASN A 159 -26.55 14.41 -10.23
C ASN A 159 -25.67 13.43 -9.45
N HIS A 160 -24.59 13.90 -8.81
CA HIS A 160 -23.74 13.07 -7.96
C HIS A 160 -24.54 12.37 -6.86
N LYS A 161 -24.33 11.06 -6.72
CA LYS A 161 -24.93 10.22 -5.67
C LYS A 161 -23.90 9.22 -5.17
N GLU A 162 -23.90 9.02 -3.86
CA GLU A 162 -23.17 7.94 -3.20
C GLU A 162 -24.05 6.69 -3.23
N VAL A 163 -23.70 5.73 -4.09
CA VAL A 163 -24.43 4.48 -4.28
C VAL A 163 -23.47 3.33 -4.02
N LEU A 164 -23.90 2.32 -3.26
CA LEU A 164 -23.17 1.07 -3.10
C LEU A 164 -23.78 0.01 -4.00
N TYR A 165 -22.95 -0.72 -4.72
CA TYR A 165 -23.37 -1.84 -5.55
C TYR A 165 -23.08 -3.16 -4.83
N LYS A 166 -24.15 -3.82 -4.38
CA LYS A 166 -24.08 -5.11 -3.70
C LYS A 166 -24.88 -6.14 -4.48
N PRO A 167 -24.36 -7.37 -4.66
CA PRO A 167 -25.07 -8.41 -5.39
C PRO A 167 -26.20 -9.00 -4.52
N ASP A 168 -27.32 -9.34 -5.15
CA ASP A 168 -28.30 -10.26 -4.56
C ASP A 168 -28.07 -11.67 -5.10
N PHE A 169 -27.51 -12.53 -4.25
CA PHE A 169 -27.25 -13.93 -4.63
C PHE A 169 -28.49 -14.82 -4.50
N GLY A 170 -29.60 -14.33 -3.94
CA GLY A 170 -30.84 -15.09 -3.75
C GLY A 170 -30.60 -16.46 -3.08
N LYS A 171 -31.13 -17.52 -3.71
CA LYS A 171 -30.99 -18.92 -3.24
C LYS A 171 -29.78 -19.66 -3.83
N LYS A 172 -28.86 -18.97 -4.51
CA LYS A 172 -27.69 -19.63 -5.10
C LYS A 172 -26.82 -20.25 -4.01
N MET A 173 -26.41 -21.50 -4.22
CA MET A 173 -25.42 -22.13 -3.35
C MET A 173 -24.09 -21.41 -3.51
N ARG A 174 -23.48 -21.06 -2.38
CA ARG A 174 -22.19 -20.40 -2.35
C ARG A 174 -21.09 -21.46 -2.34
N GLY A 175 -20.05 -21.23 -3.14
CA GLY A 175 -18.88 -22.08 -3.20
C GLY A 175 -17.98 -21.91 -1.99
N ASN A 176 -16.71 -22.29 -2.14
CA ASN A 176 -15.74 -22.29 -1.05
C ASN A 176 -15.53 -20.86 -0.50
N PRO A 177 -15.70 -20.64 0.83
CA PRO A 177 -15.41 -19.35 1.46
C PRO A 177 -13.92 -19.03 1.41
N ILE A 178 -13.56 -17.94 0.73
CA ILE A 178 -12.18 -17.48 0.58
C ILE A 178 -11.98 -16.13 1.28
N VAL A 179 -10.83 -15.98 1.93
CA VAL A 179 -10.26 -14.68 2.31
C VAL A 179 -9.00 -14.45 1.49
N PHE A 180 -8.88 -13.27 0.87
CA PHE A 180 -7.71 -12.90 0.07
C PHE A 180 -6.84 -11.90 0.85
N ASP A 181 -5.63 -12.30 1.21
CA ASP A 181 -4.62 -11.48 1.89
C ASP A 181 -3.59 -10.99 0.86
N MET A 182 -3.57 -9.68 0.62
CA MET A 182 -2.85 -9.06 -0.50
C MET A 182 -2.05 -7.84 -0.04
N ASP A 183 -0.97 -7.50 -0.73
CA ASP A 183 -0.17 -6.32 -0.45
C ASP A 183 -0.36 -5.17 -1.47
N MET A 184 -1.38 -5.31 -2.31
CA MET A 184 -1.84 -4.31 -3.29
C MET A 184 -0.79 -4.00 -4.36
N SER A 185 0.04 -4.97 -4.70
CA SER A 185 0.82 -4.95 -5.93
C SER A 185 -0.07 -4.90 -7.18
N ALA A 186 0.52 -4.65 -8.34
CA ALA A 186 -0.21 -4.76 -9.62
C ALA A 186 -0.73 -6.20 -9.89
N GLY A 187 0.00 -7.22 -9.45
CA GLY A 187 -0.39 -8.62 -9.62
C GLY A 187 -1.57 -9.00 -8.74
N ASP A 188 -1.65 -8.43 -7.54
CA ASP A 188 -2.78 -8.62 -6.64
C ASP A 188 -4.08 -8.05 -7.17
N PHE A 189 -4.05 -6.87 -7.79
CA PHE A 189 -5.24 -6.33 -8.43
C PHE A 189 -5.71 -7.22 -9.59
N LEU A 190 -4.78 -7.83 -10.34
CA LEU A 190 -5.13 -8.79 -11.39
C LEU A 190 -5.68 -10.11 -10.81
N ALA A 191 -5.13 -10.59 -9.70
CA ALA A 191 -5.64 -11.74 -8.97
C ALA A 191 -7.05 -11.46 -8.40
N LEU A 192 -7.28 -10.28 -7.82
CA LEU A 192 -8.58 -9.83 -7.33
C LEU A 192 -9.61 -9.80 -8.46
N LEU A 193 -9.28 -9.18 -9.60
CA LEU A 193 -10.18 -9.19 -10.76
C LEU A 193 -10.51 -10.62 -11.19
N TYR A 194 -9.53 -11.51 -11.25
CA TYR A 194 -9.80 -12.92 -11.57
C TYR A 194 -10.73 -13.59 -10.55
N LEU A 195 -10.51 -13.39 -9.24
CA LEU A 195 -11.38 -13.95 -8.20
C LEU A 195 -12.82 -13.42 -8.30
N LEU A 196 -13.00 -12.12 -8.59
CA LEU A 196 -14.30 -11.47 -8.75
C LEU A 196 -15.05 -11.91 -10.02
N LYS A 197 -14.34 -12.52 -10.99
CA LYS A 197 -14.92 -13.07 -12.23
C LYS A 197 -15.36 -14.51 -12.10
N LEU A 198 -14.89 -15.24 -11.08
CA LEU A 198 -15.23 -16.64 -10.90
C LEU A 198 -16.70 -16.79 -10.45
N PRO A 199 -17.39 -17.86 -10.90
CA PRO A 199 -18.70 -18.24 -10.36
C PRO A 199 -18.73 -18.19 -8.82
N VAL A 200 -19.72 -17.51 -8.23
CA VAL A 200 -19.87 -17.46 -6.76
C VAL A 200 -20.17 -18.85 -6.19
N GLU A 201 -20.72 -19.72 -7.02
CA GLU A 201 -20.97 -21.13 -6.77
C GLU A 201 -19.67 -21.96 -6.68
N LEU A 202 -18.55 -21.43 -7.21
CA LEU A 202 -17.22 -22.03 -7.11
C LEU A 202 -16.40 -21.39 -5.98
N ILE A 203 -16.25 -20.06 -6.01
CA ILE A 203 -15.48 -19.29 -5.04
C ILE A 203 -16.35 -18.18 -4.47
N ASN A 204 -16.43 -18.13 -3.14
CA ASN A 204 -17.13 -17.08 -2.43
C ASN A 204 -16.10 -16.21 -1.68
N LEU A 205 -15.66 -15.13 -2.31
CA LEU A 205 -14.76 -14.16 -1.67
C LEU A 205 -15.51 -13.41 -0.56
N LYS A 206 -15.14 -13.70 0.69
CA LYS A 206 -15.79 -13.22 1.92
C LYS A 206 -15.14 -11.97 2.50
N GLY A 207 -13.86 -11.75 2.24
CA GLY A 207 -13.12 -10.62 2.79
C GLY A 207 -11.75 -10.48 2.14
N ILE A 208 -11.22 -9.26 2.20
CA ILE A 208 -9.87 -8.93 1.73
C ILE A 208 -9.08 -8.39 2.93
N LEU A 209 -7.87 -8.91 3.12
CA LEU A 209 -6.91 -8.43 4.11
C LEU A 209 -5.77 -7.74 3.39
N ILE A 210 -5.29 -6.63 3.94
CA ILE A 210 -4.26 -5.80 3.33
C ILE A 210 -3.00 -5.88 4.17
N SER A 211 -1.93 -6.44 3.62
CA SER A 211 -0.61 -6.48 4.24
C SER A 211 0.15 -5.18 3.97
N SER A 212 0.07 -4.21 4.89
CA SER A 212 0.79 -2.93 4.79
C SER A 212 2.31 -3.03 4.92
N THR A 213 2.83 -4.23 5.18
CA THR A 213 4.25 -4.55 5.17
C THR A 213 4.81 -4.89 3.78
N GLY A 214 3.94 -4.96 2.76
CA GLY A 214 4.31 -5.35 1.39
C GLY A 214 4.45 -4.21 0.38
N TRP A 215 4.05 -4.44 -0.87
CA TRP A 215 4.46 -3.65 -2.04
C TRP A 215 3.82 -2.25 -2.20
N ALA A 216 2.75 -1.96 -1.46
CA ALA A 216 2.03 -0.70 -1.52
C ALA A 216 1.65 -0.16 -0.13
N THR A 217 1.37 1.13 -0.04
CA THR A 217 1.01 1.79 1.22
C THR A 217 -0.47 1.68 1.53
N PRO A 218 -0.91 1.88 2.79
CA PRO A 218 -2.33 1.82 3.17
C PRO A 218 -3.27 2.75 2.38
N ALA A 219 -2.74 3.85 1.81
CA ALA A 219 -3.54 4.77 1.01
C ALA A 219 -4.12 4.10 -0.24
N THR A 220 -3.50 3.03 -0.71
CA THR A 220 -3.87 2.27 -1.92
C THR A 220 -5.16 1.46 -1.74
N ILE A 221 -5.67 1.34 -0.51
CA ILE A 221 -6.98 0.71 -0.22
C ILE A 221 -8.12 1.35 -1.03
N ASP A 222 -8.03 2.64 -1.33
CA ASP A 222 -9.02 3.32 -2.18
C ASP A 222 -9.15 2.66 -3.57
N VAL A 223 -8.05 2.12 -4.11
CA VAL A 223 -8.05 1.38 -5.38
C VAL A 223 -8.77 0.04 -5.25
N VAL A 224 -8.62 -0.64 -4.10
CA VAL A 224 -9.38 -1.87 -3.79
C VAL A 224 -10.87 -1.57 -3.76
N TYR A 225 -11.28 -0.48 -3.09
CA TYR A 225 -12.68 -0.05 -3.06
C TYR A 225 -13.20 0.33 -4.44
N ASP A 226 -12.42 1.06 -5.24
CA ASP A 226 -12.79 1.45 -6.59
C ASP A 226 -12.96 0.21 -7.52
N ILE A 227 -12.14 -0.84 -7.37
CA ILE A 227 -12.30 -2.12 -8.11
C ILE A 227 -13.52 -2.92 -7.61
N LEU A 228 -13.74 -3.02 -6.30
CA LEU A 228 -14.93 -3.67 -5.76
C LEU A 228 -16.20 -2.97 -6.24
N HIS A 229 -16.18 -1.64 -6.28
CA HIS A 229 -17.28 -0.82 -6.78
C HIS A 229 -17.51 -1.04 -8.28
N MET A 230 -16.44 -1.06 -9.09
CA MET A 230 -16.48 -1.40 -10.52
C MET A 230 -17.15 -2.76 -10.75
N MET A 231 -16.80 -3.76 -9.94
CA MET A 231 -17.29 -5.14 -10.05
C MET A 231 -18.63 -5.39 -9.34
N GLY A 232 -19.24 -4.37 -8.73
CA GLY A 232 -20.52 -4.51 -8.03
C GLY A 232 -20.45 -5.34 -6.75
N ARG A 233 -19.30 -5.30 -6.07
CA ARG A 233 -18.96 -6.10 -4.88
C ARG A 233 -18.60 -5.24 -3.67
N ASP A 234 -19.34 -4.15 -3.46
CA ASP A 234 -19.21 -3.31 -2.27
C ASP A 234 -19.63 -4.03 -0.97
N ASP A 235 -20.15 -5.26 -1.06
CA ASP A 235 -20.42 -6.15 0.07
C ASP A 235 -19.16 -6.70 0.74
N ILE A 236 -18.02 -6.75 0.04
CA ILE A 236 -16.80 -7.37 0.56
C ILE A 236 -16.08 -6.42 1.54
N PRO A 237 -15.90 -6.83 2.81
CA PRO A 237 -15.12 -6.07 3.79
C PRO A 237 -13.62 -6.11 3.45
N VAL A 238 -12.93 -4.99 3.70
CA VAL A 238 -11.47 -4.85 3.51
C VAL A 238 -10.85 -4.45 4.84
N GLY A 239 -9.86 -5.20 5.30
CA GLY A 239 -9.22 -5.00 6.60
C GLY A 239 -7.75 -4.65 6.43
N LEU A 240 -7.28 -3.61 7.12
CA LEU A 240 -5.90 -3.17 7.12
C LEU A 240 -5.09 -3.89 8.20
N GLY A 241 -3.98 -4.52 7.79
CA GLY A 241 -3.01 -5.15 8.67
C GLY A 241 -2.17 -4.17 9.48
N ASP A 242 -1.24 -4.72 10.25
CA ASP A 242 -0.30 -3.90 11.00
C ASP A 242 0.74 -3.23 10.09
N ALA A 243 1.16 -2.03 10.48
CA ALA A 243 2.12 -1.22 9.73
C ALA A 243 3.55 -1.80 9.74
N PHE A 244 3.85 -2.72 10.65
CA PHE A 244 5.18 -3.26 10.87
C PHE A 244 5.17 -4.78 10.83
N ALA A 245 6.27 -5.37 10.37
CA ALA A 245 6.48 -6.82 10.43
C ALA A 245 6.45 -7.31 11.90
N VAL A 246 6.14 -8.59 12.10
CA VAL A 246 6.08 -9.20 13.42
C VAL A 246 7.39 -8.94 14.17
N GLY A 247 7.27 -8.43 15.41
CA GLY A 247 8.41 -8.09 16.26
C GLY A 247 9.12 -6.76 15.95
N GLN A 248 8.67 -5.97 14.97
CA GLN A 248 9.30 -4.68 14.63
C GLN A 248 8.61 -3.45 15.23
N ALA A 249 7.37 -3.58 15.70
CA ALA A 249 6.70 -2.50 16.41
C ALA A 249 7.38 -2.22 17.76
N ASN A 250 7.47 -0.94 18.15
CA ASN A 250 8.00 -0.57 19.46
C ASN A 250 7.06 -1.05 20.56
N PRO A 251 7.52 -1.85 21.55
CA PRO A 251 6.67 -2.39 22.61
C PRO A 251 5.98 -1.32 23.46
N SER A 252 6.62 -0.16 23.64
CA SER A 252 6.09 0.97 24.43
C SER A 252 5.26 1.94 23.59
N PHE A 253 5.43 1.95 22.26
CA PHE A 253 4.67 2.82 21.37
C PHE A 253 4.52 2.23 19.96
N THR A 254 3.55 1.34 19.82
CA THR A 254 3.31 0.53 18.61
C THR A 254 3.04 1.30 17.32
N ALA A 255 2.76 2.61 17.42
CA ALA A 255 2.65 3.50 16.26
C ALA A 255 3.99 3.80 15.58
N ILE A 256 5.12 3.43 16.20
CA ILE A 256 6.46 3.52 15.63
C ILE A 256 7.10 2.14 15.69
N GLY A 257 7.92 1.81 14.69
CA GLY A 257 8.60 0.54 14.58
C GLY A 257 9.81 0.63 13.65
N ASP A 258 10.49 -0.49 13.46
CA ASP A 258 11.58 -0.62 12.50
C ASP A 258 11.02 -0.88 11.09
N CYS A 259 11.68 -0.33 10.07
CA CYS A 259 11.38 -0.56 8.65
C CYS A 259 12.46 -1.44 8.00
N LYS A 260 13.10 -2.30 8.80
CA LYS A 260 14.28 -3.09 8.41
C LYS A 260 14.07 -3.89 7.13
N TYR A 261 12.89 -4.47 6.92
CA TYR A 261 12.59 -5.27 5.73
C TYR A 261 11.82 -4.46 4.67
N SER A 262 10.86 -3.63 5.06
CA SER A 262 10.04 -2.83 4.13
C SER A 262 10.84 -1.85 3.28
N LYS A 263 12.04 -1.43 3.73
CA LYS A 263 12.99 -0.63 2.92
C LYS A 263 13.55 -1.36 1.70
N ALA A 264 13.35 -2.68 1.60
CA ALA A 264 13.69 -3.45 0.41
C ALA A 264 12.73 -3.14 -0.76
N ILE A 265 11.54 -2.61 -0.49
CA ILE A 265 10.65 -2.13 -1.55
C ILE A 265 11.17 -0.78 -2.04
N PRO A 266 11.41 -0.61 -3.36
CA PRO A 266 11.80 0.69 -3.91
C PRO A 266 10.73 1.75 -3.63
N HIS A 267 11.12 2.98 -3.27
CA HIS A 267 10.15 4.08 -3.24
C HIS A 267 9.59 4.41 -4.63
N GLY A 268 10.36 4.22 -5.70
CA GLY A 268 9.92 4.38 -7.09
C GLY A 268 10.68 3.49 -8.06
N SER A 269 10.10 3.29 -9.24
CA SER A 269 10.50 2.40 -10.33
C SER A 269 10.71 0.92 -9.98
N GLY A 270 9.74 0.12 -9.54
CA GLY A 270 8.32 0.36 -9.31
C GLY A 270 7.84 -0.31 -8.02
N GLY A 271 8.14 0.34 -6.90
CA GLY A 271 7.54 0.02 -5.60
C GLY A 271 6.47 1.03 -5.23
N TYR A 272 6.56 1.69 -4.06
CA TYR A 272 5.45 2.43 -3.46
C TYR A 272 4.80 3.49 -4.38
N LEU A 273 5.56 4.45 -4.92
CA LEU A 273 4.99 5.55 -5.72
C LEU A 273 4.23 5.06 -6.96
N ASP A 274 4.76 4.03 -7.62
CA ASP A 274 4.15 3.49 -8.81
C ASP A 274 2.96 2.60 -8.47
N SER A 275 3.09 1.75 -7.45
CA SER A 275 2.04 0.81 -7.04
C SER A 275 0.84 1.50 -6.40
N ASP A 276 1.08 2.56 -5.61
CA ASP A 276 0.01 3.32 -4.95
C ASP A 276 -0.93 4.04 -5.92
N THR A 277 -0.46 4.31 -7.14
CA THR A 277 -1.27 4.91 -8.20
C THR A 277 -1.73 3.89 -9.25
N LEU A 278 -1.43 2.61 -9.03
CA LEU A 278 -1.56 1.53 -10.00
C LEU A 278 -0.95 1.92 -11.35
N TYR A 279 0.28 2.43 -11.30
CA TYR A 279 1.07 2.93 -12.43
C TYR A 279 0.36 4.05 -13.21
N GLY A 280 -0.42 4.85 -12.49
CA GLY A 280 -1.25 5.95 -13.01
C GLY A 280 -2.63 5.54 -13.54
N LEU A 281 -3.01 4.26 -13.45
CA LEU A 281 -4.31 3.77 -13.94
C LEU A 281 -5.42 3.83 -12.89
N ALA A 282 -5.11 4.07 -11.61
CA ALA A 282 -6.13 4.23 -10.56
C ALA A 282 -7.12 5.38 -10.83
N ARG A 283 -6.76 6.33 -11.70
CA ARG A 283 -7.65 7.42 -12.13
C ARG A 283 -8.74 7.00 -13.13
N ASP A 284 -8.56 5.86 -13.80
CA ASP A 284 -9.52 5.36 -14.80
C ASP A 284 -10.66 4.56 -14.14
N LEU A 285 -10.48 4.13 -12.89
CA LEU A 285 -11.45 3.36 -12.12
C LEU A 285 -12.59 4.24 -11.60
N PRO A 286 -13.82 3.71 -11.50
CA PRO A 286 -14.91 4.43 -10.87
C PRO A 286 -14.62 4.67 -9.39
N ARG A 287 -15.14 5.78 -8.87
CA ARG A 287 -14.95 6.21 -7.48
C ARG A 287 -15.99 5.57 -6.58
N SER A 288 -15.56 4.67 -5.72
CA SER A 288 -16.39 4.14 -4.63
C SER A 288 -16.77 5.25 -3.64
N PRO A 289 -17.96 5.19 -3.03
CA PRO A 289 -18.25 5.99 -1.83
C PRO A 289 -17.39 5.57 -0.62
N ARG A 290 -16.85 4.34 -0.62
CA ARG A 290 -15.95 3.86 0.43
C ARG A 290 -14.59 4.52 0.26
N ARG A 291 -14.01 5.00 1.37
CA ARG A 291 -12.70 5.64 1.40
C ARG A 291 -11.87 5.17 2.58
N TYR A 292 -10.57 5.07 2.37
CA TYR A 292 -9.60 4.87 3.44
C TYR A 292 -9.60 6.08 4.39
N THR A 293 -9.75 5.81 5.68
CA THR A 293 -9.64 6.82 6.73
C THR A 293 -8.59 6.39 7.76
N ALA A 294 -7.54 7.20 7.91
CA ALA A 294 -6.45 6.93 8.84
C ALA A 294 -6.86 7.26 10.29
N ALA A 295 -7.64 6.38 10.93
CA ALA A 295 -8.31 6.68 12.19
C ALA A 295 -7.52 6.31 13.48
N ASN A 296 -6.18 6.35 13.49
CA ASN A 296 -5.39 6.01 14.69
C ASN A 296 -4.77 7.23 15.43
N PHE A 297 -5.17 8.47 15.17
CA PHE A 297 -4.67 9.63 15.92
C PHE A 297 -5.45 9.91 17.22
N VAL A 298 -5.39 8.97 18.18
CA VAL A 298 -5.96 9.19 19.53
C VAL A 298 -4.98 9.91 20.48
N LYS A 299 -3.70 10.11 20.11
CA LYS A 299 -2.68 10.55 21.09
C LYS A 299 -2.33 12.04 21.12
N TYR A 300 -2.75 12.86 20.14
CA TYR A 300 -2.41 14.30 20.10
C TYR A 300 -3.61 15.25 19.95
N GLY A 301 -4.76 14.92 20.54
CA GLY A 301 -5.83 15.89 20.74
C GLY A 301 -6.55 16.38 19.48
N ALA A 302 -6.42 15.68 18.35
CA ALA A 302 -7.41 15.77 17.29
C ALA A 302 -8.74 15.21 17.85
N PRO A 303 -9.86 15.92 17.74
CA PRO A 303 -11.15 15.40 18.18
C PRO A 303 -11.40 14.06 17.49
N ARG A 304 -11.86 13.08 18.26
CA ARG A 304 -12.55 11.92 17.71
C ARG A 304 -13.69 12.47 16.85
N ASP A 305 -13.75 12.12 15.56
CA ASP A 305 -15.02 12.19 14.83
C ASP A 305 -15.92 11.10 15.44
N ILE A 306 -16.66 11.47 16.49
CA ILE A 306 -17.57 10.57 17.23
C ILE A 306 -18.90 10.39 16.47
N GLU A 307 -19.13 11.09 15.36
CA GLU A 307 -20.42 10.99 14.67
C GLU A 307 -20.56 9.71 13.84
N ASN A 308 -19.47 9.15 13.27
CA ASN A 308 -19.54 8.01 12.35
C ASN A 308 -18.37 6.98 12.52
N PRO A 309 -18.30 6.22 13.64
CA PRO A 309 -17.27 5.20 13.87
C PRO A 309 -17.20 4.10 12.78
N GLU A 310 -18.28 3.90 12.03
CA GLU A 310 -18.36 3.02 10.85
C GLU A 310 -17.49 3.46 9.67
N LEU A 311 -17.01 4.72 9.65
CA LEU A 311 -16.12 5.21 8.59
C LEU A 311 -14.66 4.81 8.82
N ARG A 312 -14.30 4.23 9.98
CA ARG A 312 -12.93 3.77 10.28
C ARG A 312 -12.53 2.63 9.36
N GLN A 313 -11.30 2.69 8.82
CA GLN A 313 -10.71 1.52 8.16
C GLN A 313 -10.64 0.34 9.15
N PRO A 314 -11.38 -0.77 8.92
CA PRO A 314 -11.34 -1.93 9.80
C PRO A 314 -9.95 -2.55 9.82
N SER A 315 -9.55 -3.16 10.93
CA SER A 315 -8.31 -3.95 10.95
C SER A 315 -8.50 -5.29 10.22
N ALA A 316 -7.41 -5.91 9.78
CA ALA A 316 -7.43 -7.26 9.22
C ALA A 316 -8.06 -8.27 10.21
N GLN A 317 -7.81 -8.11 11.52
CA GLN A 317 -8.40 -8.95 12.55
C GLN A 317 -9.89 -8.71 12.74
N ASP A 318 -10.38 -7.47 12.60
CA ASP A 318 -11.82 -7.14 12.66
C ASP A 318 -12.58 -7.78 11.50
N VAL A 319 -12.01 -7.69 10.28
CA VAL A 319 -12.57 -8.34 9.10
C VAL A 319 -12.55 -9.86 9.25
N TRP A 320 -11.45 -10.44 9.72
CA TRP A 320 -11.37 -11.87 10.00
C TRP A 320 -12.47 -12.33 10.97
N LYS A 321 -12.62 -11.65 12.12
CA LYS A 321 -13.65 -11.97 13.12
C LYS A 321 -15.05 -11.85 12.54
N SER A 322 -15.33 -10.80 11.79
CA SER A 322 -16.61 -10.60 11.09
C SER A 322 -16.89 -11.73 10.10
N VAL A 323 -15.91 -12.11 9.28
CA VAL A 323 -16.06 -13.22 8.32
C VAL A 323 -16.35 -14.55 9.03
N VAL A 324 -15.68 -14.83 10.15
CA VAL A 324 -15.91 -16.04 10.96
C VAL A 324 -17.29 -16.02 11.63
N GLU A 325 -17.72 -14.87 12.15
CA GLU A 325 -19.03 -14.71 12.81
C GLU A 325 -20.20 -14.98 11.84
N TYR A 326 -20.09 -14.54 10.59
CA TYR A 326 -21.10 -14.75 9.54
C TYR A 326 -20.82 -15.97 8.65
N LEU A 327 -20.00 -16.91 9.12
CA LEU A 327 -19.72 -18.15 8.43
C LEU A 327 -20.83 -19.17 8.71
N ASP A 328 -21.28 -19.88 7.66
CA ASP A 328 -22.31 -20.91 7.83
C ASP A 328 -21.79 -22.04 8.75
N PRO A 329 -22.60 -22.59 9.66
CA PRO A 329 -22.16 -23.62 10.61
C PRO A 329 -21.46 -24.80 9.92
N GLY A 330 -20.26 -25.15 10.40
CA GLY A 330 -19.45 -26.24 9.85
C GLY A 330 -18.66 -25.89 8.58
N SER A 331 -18.87 -24.70 7.99
CA SER A 331 -18.04 -24.22 6.89
C SER A 331 -16.64 -23.84 7.39
N LYS A 332 -15.67 -23.91 6.48
CA LYS A 332 -14.29 -23.53 6.73
C LYS A 332 -13.82 -22.51 5.70
N ILE A 333 -12.79 -21.75 6.06
CA ILE A 333 -12.25 -20.68 5.23
C ILE A 333 -10.93 -21.14 4.62
N THR A 334 -10.76 -20.96 3.31
CA THR A 334 -9.45 -21.06 2.67
C THR A 334 -8.87 -19.65 2.51
N ILE A 335 -7.60 -19.48 2.87
CA ILE A 335 -6.91 -18.19 2.76
C ILE A 335 -5.96 -18.24 1.56
N LEU A 336 -6.01 -17.24 0.70
CA LEU A 336 -4.98 -17.01 -0.32
C LEU A 336 -4.13 -15.82 0.12
N THR A 337 -2.82 -16.01 0.26
CA THR A 337 -1.87 -14.94 0.59
C THR A 337 -1.00 -14.66 -0.62
N ASN A 338 -1.01 -13.41 -1.07
CA ASN A 338 -0.12 -12.91 -2.10
C ASN A 338 0.90 -11.89 -1.58
N GLY A 339 0.73 -11.42 -0.34
CA GLY A 339 1.69 -10.53 0.32
C GLY A 339 2.51 -11.23 1.41
N PRO A 340 3.27 -10.45 2.21
CA PRO A 340 3.93 -10.94 3.40
C PRO A 340 2.93 -11.56 4.39
N LEU A 341 3.41 -12.53 5.18
CA LEU A 341 2.56 -13.37 6.02
C LEU A 341 2.16 -12.74 7.36
N THR A 342 2.39 -11.44 7.54
CA THR A 342 2.14 -10.68 8.77
C THR A 342 0.70 -10.86 9.26
N ASN A 343 -0.29 -10.62 8.40
CA ASN A 343 -1.71 -10.75 8.75
C ASN A 343 -2.07 -12.18 9.17
N LEU A 344 -1.61 -13.17 8.39
CA LEU A 344 -1.88 -14.57 8.68
C LEU A 344 -1.27 -15.01 10.01
N ALA A 345 -0.02 -14.64 10.31
CA ALA A 345 0.61 -14.95 11.59
C ALA A 345 -0.19 -14.39 12.78
N GLN A 346 -0.65 -13.14 12.68
CA GLN A 346 -1.50 -12.53 13.69
C GLN A 346 -2.85 -13.24 13.86
N ILE A 347 -3.49 -13.61 12.75
CA ILE A 347 -4.75 -14.36 12.77
C ILE A 347 -4.56 -15.72 13.42
N LEU A 348 -3.46 -16.43 13.15
CA LEU A 348 -3.15 -17.72 13.77
C LEU A 348 -2.89 -17.60 15.28
N GLY A 349 -2.52 -16.41 15.76
CA GLY A 349 -2.44 -16.09 17.19
C GLY A 349 -3.80 -15.89 17.87
N LEU A 350 -4.90 -15.76 17.12
CA LEU A 350 -6.25 -15.65 17.66
C LEU A 350 -6.80 -17.01 18.08
N GLU A 351 -7.62 -17.01 19.13
CA GLU A 351 -8.24 -18.23 19.65
C GLU A 351 -9.10 -18.92 18.56
N ASN A 352 -8.96 -20.24 18.42
CA ASN A 352 -9.68 -21.10 17.48
C ASN A 352 -9.49 -20.80 15.98
N ALA A 353 -8.66 -19.82 15.58
CA ALA A 353 -8.50 -19.45 14.17
C ALA A 353 -8.06 -20.64 13.29
N SER A 354 -7.07 -21.42 13.73
CA SER A 354 -6.59 -22.61 13.01
C SER A 354 -7.65 -23.67 12.77
N SER A 355 -8.70 -23.74 13.61
CA SER A 355 -9.77 -24.74 13.47
C SER A 355 -10.76 -24.40 12.34
N VAL A 356 -10.92 -23.09 12.08
CA VAL A 356 -11.81 -22.54 11.05
C VAL A 356 -11.10 -22.51 9.68
N ILE A 357 -9.77 -22.47 9.66
CA ILE A 357 -8.97 -22.49 8.44
C ILE A 357 -8.95 -23.90 7.84
N GLN A 358 -9.46 -24.04 6.62
CA GLN A 358 -9.38 -25.27 5.82
C GLN A 358 -7.96 -25.51 5.29
N GLY A 359 -7.28 -24.44 4.89
CA GLY A 359 -5.95 -24.47 4.32
C GLY A 359 -5.56 -23.09 3.80
N VAL A 360 -4.27 -22.92 3.55
CA VAL A 360 -3.68 -21.65 3.11
C VAL A 360 -2.92 -21.87 1.81
N TYR A 361 -3.20 -21.05 0.81
CA TYR A 361 -2.42 -20.92 -0.41
C TYR A 361 -1.46 -19.75 -0.21
N ILE A 362 -0.15 -20.02 -0.24
CA ILE A 362 0.89 -19.01 -0.07
C ILE A 362 1.56 -18.80 -1.42
N VAL A 363 1.47 -17.59 -1.97
CA VAL A 363 2.21 -17.18 -3.16
C VAL A 363 3.47 -16.46 -2.73
N GLY A 364 4.59 -17.08 -3.02
CA GLY A 364 5.90 -16.58 -2.59
C GLY A 364 6.78 -17.72 -2.12
N GLY A 365 7.98 -17.35 -1.70
CA GLY A 365 9.01 -18.29 -1.32
C GLY A 365 9.78 -18.87 -2.51
N HIS A 366 11.07 -19.12 -2.25
CA HIS A 366 11.97 -19.76 -3.19
C HIS A 366 12.57 -20.98 -2.50
N ILE A 367 12.28 -22.17 -3.04
CA ILE A 367 12.87 -23.42 -2.56
C ILE A 367 14.13 -23.63 -3.41
N GLY A 368 15.29 -23.27 -2.85
CA GLY A 368 16.56 -23.51 -3.52
C GLY A 368 16.78 -25.01 -3.73
N ASN A 369 17.09 -25.42 -4.96
CA ASN A 369 17.68 -26.73 -5.22
C ASN A 369 19.17 -26.53 -5.51
N VAL A 370 20.04 -27.29 -4.83
CA VAL A 370 21.50 -27.26 -5.00
C VAL A 370 21.90 -27.44 -6.47
N TYR A 371 21.04 -28.09 -7.27
CA TYR A 371 21.29 -28.39 -8.69
C TYR A 371 20.81 -27.32 -9.69
N ASP A 372 19.98 -26.35 -9.30
CA ASP A 372 19.31 -25.44 -10.25
C ASP A 372 19.99 -24.06 -10.39
N ASN A 373 20.96 -23.70 -9.53
CA ASN A 373 21.56 -22.35 -9.50
C ASN A 373 20.53 -21.20 -9.45
N SER A 374 19.26 -21.50 -9.19
CA SER A 374 18.17 -20.54 -9.24
C SER A 374 18.18 -19.68 -7.99
N LYS A 375 18.06 -18.38 -8.21
CA LYS A 375 18.10 -17.36 -7.15
C LYS A 375 16.70 -16.90 -6.82
N GLY A 376 16.54 -16.39 -5.61
CA GLY A 376 15.40 -15.61 -5.18
C GLY A 376 15.18 -14.35 -6.03
N ASN A 377 14.20 -13.52 -5.67
CA ASN A 377 13.84 -12.32 -6.42
C ASN A 377 14.23 -11.00 -5.72
N LEU A 378 14.92 -11.01 -4.57
CA LEU A 378 15.35 -9.82 -3.82
C LEU A 378 16.39 -8.94 -4.54
N PHE A 379 16.00 -8.27 -5.61
CA PHE A 379 16.91 -7.48 -6.45
C PHE A 379 17.43 -6.21 -5.75
N THR A 380 16.76 -5.72 -4.70
CA THR A 380 17.18 -4.55 -3.90
C THR A 380 18.13 -4.90 -2.76
N VAL A 381 18.25 -6.18 -2.42
CA VAL A 381 19.13 -6.70 -1.36
C VAL A 381 20.09 -7.72 -1.97
N PRO A 382 21.05 -7.30 -2.81
CA PRO A 382 21.87 -8.21 -3.64
C PRO A 382 22.76 -9.19 -2.85
N LEU A 383 22.95 -8.94 -1.56
CA LEU A 383 23.63 -9.86 -0.64
C LEU A 383 22.79 -11.13 -0.37
N ASN A 384 21.46 -11.03 -0.44
CA ASN A 384 20.56 -12.15 -0.28
C ASN A 384 20.21 -12.75 -1.64
N LYS A 385 20.69 -13.98 -1.89
CA LYS A 385 20.51 -14.67 -3.17
C LYS A 385 19.38 -15.68 -3.15
N PHE A 386 18.81 -15.97 -1.98
CA PHE A 386 17.98 -17.15 -1.77
C PHE A 386 16.54 -16.81 -1.42
N ALA A 387 16.28 -15.68 -0.77
CA ALA A 387 14.95 -15.32 -0.35
C ALA A 387 14.09 -14.72 -1.46
N GLU A 388 12.79 -14.87 -1.26
CA GLU A 388 11.74 -14.25 -2.06
C GLU A 388 11.13 -13.09 -1.25
N PHE A 389 10.68 -12.01 -1.90
CA PHE A 389 10.19 -10.79 -1.26
C PHE A 389 9.16 -11.03 -0.17
N ASN A 390 8.09 -11.80 -0.40
CA ASN A 390 7.05 -11.99 0.62
C ASN A 390 7.59 -12.66 1.89
N MET A 391 8.53 -13.60 1.74
CA MET A 391 9.17 -14.25 2.88
C MET A 391 10.18 -13.33 3.58
N PHE A 392 10.86 -12.46 2.83
CA PHE A 392 11.85 -11.53 3.38
C PHE A 392 11.23 -10.33 4.09
N LEU A 393 10.06 -9.87 3.62
CA LEU A 393 9.39 -8.69 4.16
C LEU A 393 8.86 -8.90 5.58
N ASP A 394 8.50 -10.15 5.93
CA ASP A 394 8.23 -10.56 7.31
C ASP A 394 8.66 -12.01 7.57
N PRO A 395 9.96 -12.25 7.80
CA PRO A 395 10.50 -13.60 7.90
C PRO A 395 10.09 -14.28 9.22
N LEU A 396 9.81 -13.50 10.27
CA LEU A 396 9.31 -14.03 11.53
C LEU A 396 7.87 -14.53 11.38
N ALA A 397 6.99 -13.75 10.75
CA ALA A 397 5.64 -14.21 10.42
C ALA A 397 5.67 -15.45 9.51
N ALA A 398 6.57 -15.48 8.51
CA ALA A 398 6.72 -16.64 7.65
C ALA A 398 7.14 -17.90 8.44
N LYS A 399 8.09 -17.79 9.37
CA LYS A 399 8.48 -18.89 10.26
C LYS A 399 7.33 -19.35 11.16
N GLU A 400 6.55 -18.43 11.72
CA GLU A 400 5.37 -18.76 12.54
C GLU A 400 4.31 -19.51 11.72
N VAL A 401 4.00 -19.06 10.50
CA VAL A 401 3.05 -19.74 9.61
C VAL A 401 3.55 -21.12 9.21
N PHE A 402 4.83 -21.26 8.85
CA PHE A 402 5.44 -22.53 8.49
C PHE A 402 5.64 -23.48 9.67
N THR A 403 5.45 -23.06 10.92
CA THR A 403 5.47 -23.93 12.11
C THR A 403 4.09 -24.17 12.72
N SER A 404 3.04 -23.50 12.20
CA SER A 404 1.66 -23.65 12.65
C SER A 404 1.03 -25.02 12.29
N SER A 405 -0.19 -25.28 12.78
CA SER A 405 -0.94 -26.51 12.47
C SER A 405 -1.76 -26.47 11.16
N VAL A 406 -1.89 -25.32 10.49
CA VAL A 406 -2.73 -25.21 9.29
C VAL A 406 -2.09 -25.87 8.06
N GLY A 407 -2.89 -26.46 7.18
CA GLY A 407 -2.39 -27.04 5.92
C GLY A 407 -1.93 -25.95 4.95
N ILE A 408 -0.72 -26.09 4.40
CA ILE A 408 -0.12 -25.10 3.48
C ILE A 408 0.01 -25.70 2.08
N ILE A 409 -0.43 -24.93 1.08
CA ILE A 409 -0.12 -25.09 -0.33
C ILE A 409 0.76 -23.92 -0.76
N LEU A 410 1.98 -24.21 -1.20
CA LEU A 410 2.94 -23.22 -1.65
C LEU A 410 2.92 -23.11 -3.18
N VAL A 411 2.83 -21.88 -3.68
CA VAL A 411 3.03 -21.52 -5.09
C VAL A 411 4.39 -20.82 -5.20
N PRO A 412 5.48 -21.60 -5.41
CA PRO A 412 6.83 -21.08 -5.29
C PRO A 412 7.22 -20.19 -6.47
N LEU A 413 8.23 -19.34 -6.26
CA LEU A 413 8.77 -18.41 -7.25
C LEU A 413 9.14 -19.08 -8.58
N GLN A 414 9.66 -20.31 -8.55
CA GLN A 414 9.97 -21.07 -9.76
C GLN A 414 8.73 -21.28 -10.65
N MET A 415 7.58 -21.59 -10.04
CA MET A 415 6.32 -21.78 -10.77
C MET A 415 5.74 -20.47 -11.26
N GLN A 416 5.85 -19.42 -10.46
CA GLN A 416 5.46 -18.06 -10.84
C GLN A 416 6.18 -17.62 -12.13
N ARG A 417 7.52 -17.81 -12.19
CA ARG A 417 8.34 -17.49 -13.37
C ARG A 417 7.89 -18.21 -14.65
N ARG A 418 7.31 -19.42 -14.56
CA ARG A 418 6.81 -20.18 -15.72
C ARG A 418 5.57 -19.57 -16.38
N VAL A 419 4.92 -18.61 -15.73
CA VAL A 419 3.70 -17.95 -16.22
C VAL A 419 3.83 -16.41 -16.29
N SER A 420 5.06 -15.90 -16.23
CA SER A 420 5.37 -14.45 -16.27
C SER A 420 5.67 -13.90 -17.66
N SER A 421 4.97 -14.32 -18.71
CA SER A 421 5.17 -13.81 -20.08
C SER A 421 4.15 -12.72 -20.46
N PHE A 422 4.60 -11.45 -20.48
CA PHE A 422 3.80 -10.32 -20.95
C PHE A 422 3.31 -10.49 -22.39
N SER A 423 4.18 -10.90 -23.31
CA SER A 423 3.82 -11.07 -24.71
C SER A 423 2.73 -12.14 -24.90
N THR A 424 2.84 -13.26 -24.17
CA THR A 424 1.86 -14.36 -24.27
C THR A 424 0.51 -13.94 -23.70
N ILE A 425 0.48 -13.40 -22.48
CA ILE A 425 -0.78 -13.01 -21.84
C ILE A 425 -1.49 -11.89 -22.61
N LEU A 426 -0.77 -10.87 -23.08
CA LEU A 426 -1.34 -9.76 -23.86
C LEU A 426 -1.87 -10.24 -25.21
N SER A 427 -1.17 -11.16 -25.87
CA SER A 427 -1.64 -11.77 -27.12
C SER A 427 -2.97 -12.51 -26.92
N ARG A 428 -3.08 -13.32 -25.86
CA ARG A 428 -4.33 -14.01 -25.51
C ARG A 428 -5.46 -13.03 -25.16
N MET A 429 -5.16 -11.97 -24.40
CA MET A 429 -6.16 -10.94 -24.05
C MET A 429 -6.71 -10.22 -25.29
N ASN A 430 -5.88 -9.95 -26.30
CA ASN A 430 -6.33 -9.31 -27.55
C ASN A 430 -7.26 -10.21 -28.37
N ALA A 431 -7.10 -11.53 -28.27
CA ALA A 431 -7.93 -12.52 -28.97
C ALA A 431 -9.20 -12.91 -28.20
N THR A 432 -9.40 -12.39 -26.99
CA THR A 432 -10.53 -12.74 -26.12
C THR A 432 -11.62 -11.70 -26.21
N THR A 433 -12.87 -12.10 -25.96
CA THR A 433 -14.01 -11.17 -25.82
C THR A 433 -13.71 -10.09 -24.78
N GLN A 434 -13.96 -8.83 -25.13
CA GLN A 434 -13.58 -7.69 -24.30
C GLN A 434 -14.67 -7.35 -23.29
N THR A 435 -14.31 -7.42 -22.00
CA THR A 435 -15.05 -6.85 -20.87
C THR A 435 -14.32 -5.60 -20.34
N PRO A 436 -15.00 -4.69 -19.62
CA PRO A 436 -14.35 -3.53 -19.01
C PRO A 436 -13.10 -3.87 -18.19
N GLU A 437 -13.22 -4.86 -17.31
CA GLU A 437 -12.16 -5.30 -16.44
C GLU A 437 -11.01 -6.02 -17.17
N LEU A 438 -11.30 -6.74 -18.27
CA LEU A 438 -10.25 -7.28 -19.14
C LEU A 438 -9.50 -6.15 -19.84
N ILE A 439 -10.20 -5.11 -20.32
CA ILE A 439 -9.57 -3.94 -20.93
C ILE A 439 -8.68 -3.23 -19.91
N PHE A 440 -9.15 -3.05 -18.67
CA PHE A 440 -8.37 -2.45 -17.59
C PHE A 440 -7.12 -3.29 -17.29
N ALA A 441 -7.27 -4.60 -17.07
CA ALA A 441 -6.17 -5.53 -16.85
C ALA A 441 -5.14 -5.49 -18.00
N ARG A 442 -5.60 -5.47 -19.26
CA ARG A 442 -4.75 -5.37 -20.44
C ARG A 442 -3.99 -4.05 -20.50
N ARG A 443 -4.61 -2.92 -20.14
CA ARG A 443 -3.94 -1.61 -20.06
C ARG A 443 -2.85 -1.60 -18.99
N LEU A 444 -3.13 -2.17 -17.82
CA LEU A 444 -2.16 -2.31 -16.74
C LEU A 444 -0.97 -3.15 -17.19
N LEU A 445 -1.20 -4.36 -17.71
CA LEU A 445 -0.13 -5.23 -18.21
C LEU A 445 0.65 -4.60 -19.36
N SER A 446 -0.02 -3.87 -20.26
CA SER A 446 0.67 -3.14 -21.34
C SER A 446 1.56 -2.03 -20.80
N ARG A 447 1.11 -1.30 -19.77
CA ARG A 447 1.91 -0.25 -19.10
C ARG A 447 3.14 -0.86 -18.42
N LEU A 448 2.98 -1.93 -17.65
CA LEU A 448 4.08 -2.62 -17.00
C LEU A 448 5.11 -3.14 -18.02
N TRP A 449 4.63 -3.75 -19.10
CA TRP A 449 5.51 -4.24 -20.17
C TRP A 449 6.26 -3.10 -20.86
N GLN A 450 5.59 -1.99 -21.18
CA GLN A 450 6.24 -0.81 -21.75
C GLN A 450 7.34 -0.27 -20.84
N LEU A 451 7.09 -0.15 -19.53
CA LEU A 451 8.08 0.29 -18.56
C LEU A 451 9.27 -0.67 -18.50
N GLN A 452 9.00 -1.98 -18.46
CA GLN A 452 10.04 -3.02 -18.47
C GLN A 452 10.95 -2.90 -19.69
N GLN A 453 10.38 -2.66 -20.87
CA GLN A 453 11.16 -2.53 -22.12
C GLN A 453 11.93 -1.21 -22.22
N GLN A 454 11.45 -0.15 -21.57
CA GLN A 454 12.00 1.19 -21.72
C GLN A 454 13.17 1.50 -20.78
N HIS A 455 13.21 0.89 -19.59
CA HIS A 455 14.20 1.28 -18.60
C HIS A 455 14.57 0.16 -17.61
N TYR A 456 15.88 -0.02 -17.39
CA TYR A 456 16.44 -1.12 -16.58
C TYR A 456 15.90 -1.22 -15.15
N ARG A 457 15.51 -0.08 -14.56
CA ARG A 457 14.91 -0.05 -13.21
C ARG A 457 13.60 -0.83 -13.13
N TYR A 458 12.87 -0.98 -14.24
CA TYR A 458 11.61 -1.73 -14.32
C TYR A 458 11.81 -3.15 -14.86
N HIS A 459 13.03 -3.69 -14.94
CA HIS A 459 13.21 -5.06 -15.47
C HIS A 459 12.45 -6.12 -14.67
N HIS A 460 12.16 -5.86 -13.39
CA HIS A 460 11.46 -6.77 -12.47
C HIS A 460 9.93 -6.79 -12.61
N MET A 461 9.32 -6.04 -13.54
CA MET A 461 7.84 -5.94 -13.62
C MET A 461 7.12 -7.27 -13.88
N ASP A 462 7.84 -8.29 -14.36
CA ASP A 462 7.31 -9.63 -14.60
C ASP A 462 6.98 -10.42 -13.32
N ILE A 463 7.47 -9.98 -12.15
CA ILE A 463 7.10 -10.57 -10.86
C ILE A 463 5.58 -10.52 -10.63
N PHE A 464 4.93 -9.42 -11.00
CA PHE A 464 3.49 -9.20 -10.80
C PHE A 464 2.61 -10.15 -11.63
N LEU A 465 3.12 -10.68 -12.75
CA LEU A 465 2.39 -11.71 -13.50
C LEU A 465 2.33 -13.05 -12.75
N GLY A 466 3.37 -13.33 -11.96
CA GLY A 466 3.50 -14.55 -11.19
C GLY A 466 2.50 -14.64 -10.04
N GLU A 467 2.13 -13.50 -9.46
CA GLU A 467 1.22 -13.39 -8.31
C GLU A 467 -0.22 -13.84 -8.64
N ILE A 468 -0.61 -13.76 -9.91
CA ILE A 468 -1.92 -14.23 -10.41
C ILE A 468 -2.06 -15.76 -10.24
N LEU A 469 -0.93 -16.48 -10.28
CA LEU A 469 -0.91 -17.94 -10.28
C LEU A 469 -1.58 -18.54 -9.04
N GLY A 470 -1.49 -17.89 -7.88
CA GLY A 470 -2.15 -18.36 -6.66
C GLY A 470 -3.66 -18.47 -6.81
N ALA A 471 -4.29 -17.39 -7.28
CA ALA A 471 -5.74 -17.35 -7.50
C ALA A 471 -6.19 -18.38 -8.55
N VAL A 472 -5.44 -18.52 -9.66
CA VAL A 472 -5.73 -19.50 -10.71
C VAL A 472 -5.53 -20.94 -10.21
N THR A 473 -4.55 -21.15 -9.33
CA THR A 473 -4.29 -22.45 -8.69
C THR A 473 -5.43 -22.82 -7.75
N LEU A 474 -5.85 -21.87 -6.90
CA LEU A 474 -6.98 -22.02 -5.98
C LEU A 474 -8.30 -22.37 -6.69
N ALA A 475 -8.57 -21.75 -7.84
CA ALA A 475 -9.80 -22.00 -8.61
C ALA A 475 -9.92 -23.43 -9.16
N GLY A 476 -8.81 -24.18 -9.26
CA GLY A 476 -8.84 -25.63 -9.48
C GLY A 476 -9.38 -26.09 -10.85
N ASN A 477 -9.01 -25.42 -11.95
CA ASN A 477 -9.44 -25.85 -13.29
C ASN A 477 -8.72 -27.15 -13.75
N PRO A 478 -9.45 -28.22 -14.11
CA PRO A 478 -8.86 -29.50 -14.51
C PRO A 478 -7.86 -29.41 -15.68
N HIS A 479 -8.07 -28.49 -16.63
CA HIS A 479 -7.17 -28.33 -17.79
C HIS A 479 -5.79 -27.78 -17.45
N LEU A 480 -5.60 -27.27 -16.22
CA LEU A 480 -4.32 -26.77 -15.76
C LEU A 480 -3.32 -27.90 -15.46
N ASN A 481 -3.78 -29.15 -15.30
CA ASN A 481 -2.96 -30.32 -14.99
C ASN A 481 -1.96 -30.06 -13.84
N GLN A 482 -2.45 -29.44 -12.76
CA GLN A 482 -1.63 -29.09 -11.62
C GLN A 482 -1.16 -30.34 -10.88
N THR A 483 0.11 -30.37 -10.50
CA THR A 483 0.66 -31.43 -9.65
C THR A 483 1.33 -30.83 -8.43
N PHE A 484 1.15 -31.49 -7.30
CA PHE A 484 1.70 -31.06 -6.02
C PHE A 484 2.53 -32.16 -5.39
N THR A 485 3.64 -31.79 -4.75
CA THR A 485 4.51 -32.69 -4.00
C THR A 485 4.64 -32.22 -2.57
N SER A 486 4.59 -33.13 -1.60
CA SER A 486 4.85 -32.79 -0.20
C SER A 486 6.35 -32.64 0.04
N LYS A 487 6.78 -31.54 0.65
CA LYS A 487 8.17 -31.32 1.05
C LYS A 487 8.24 -30.82 2.49
N PRO A 488 9.23 -31.24 3.29
CA PRO A 488 9.44 -30.73 4.63
C PRO A 488 10.20 -29.39 4.56
N LEU A 489 9.47 -28.28 4.71
CA LEU A 489 10.01 -26.93 4.50
C LEU A 489 10.17 -26.17 5.81
N LYS A 490 11.19 -25.31 5.87
CA LYS A 490 11.49 -24.42 6.99
C LYS A 490 11.91 -23.05 6.48
N VAL A 491 11.54 -22.00 7.21
CA VAL A 491 11.91 -20.62 6.89
C VAL A 491 13.00 -20.14 7.84
N LEU A 492 14.06 -19.51 7.31
CA LEU A 492 15.12 -18.89 8.09
C LEU A 492 14.73 -17.46 8.49
N ALA A 493 14.34 -17.25 9.74
CA ALA A 493 13.94 -15.93 10.26
C ALA A 493 15.01 -15.20 11.09
N ASP A 494 16.07 -15.93 11.47
CA ASP A 494 17.12 -15.43 12.34
C ASP A 494 18.46 -15.53 11.62
N GLY A 495 19.36 -14.59 11.88
CA GLY A 495 20.72 -14.58 11.32
C GLY A 495 21.01 -13.41 10.39
N ASP A 496 21.93 -13.63 9.46
CA ASP A 496 22.46 -12.61 8.55
C ASP A 496 21.47 -12.27 7.42
N ILE A 497 21.51 -11.03 6.94
CA ILE A 497 20.66 -10.53 5.86
C ILE A 497 20.80 -11.34 4.56
N THR A 498 21.92 -12.04 4.37
CA THR A 498 22.24 -12.88 3.20
C THR A 498 21.37 -14.14 3.05
N VAL A 499 20.75 -14.62 4.13
CA VAL A 499 19.96 -15.87 4.15
C VAL A 499 18.57 -15.71 4.77
N ILE A 500 18.28 -14.58 5.40
CA ILE A 500 16.97 -14.36 6.04
C ILE A 500 15.83 -14.38 4.99
N GLY A 501 14.71 -15.01 5.34
CA GLY A 501 13.58 -15.25 4.43
C GLY A 501 13.77 -16.41 3.46
N GLU A 502 14.89 -17.13 3.50
CA GLU A 502 15.10 -18.34 2.69
C GLU A 502 14.20 -19.48 3.16
N ILE A 503 13.67 -20.25 2.20
CA ILE A 503 12.98 -21.51 2.47
C ILE A 503 13.92 -22.68 2.16
N THR A 504 14.23 -23.48 3.17
CA THR A 504 15.08 -24.66 3.06
C THR A 504 14.27 -25.94 3.24
N ILE A 505 14.78 -27.05 2.71
CA ILE A 505 14.27 -28.40 2.99
C ILE A 505 14.96 -28.89 4.26
N ASP A 506 14.18 -29.24 5.28
CA ASP A 506 14.67 -29.70 6.58
C ASP A 506 13.89 -30.97 6.96
N GLU A 507 14.49 -32.15 6.75
CA GLU A 507 13.84 -33.45 6.97
C GLU A 507 13.52 -33.72 8.45
N GLU A 508 14.19 -33.03 9.39
CA GLU A 508 14.02 -33.25 10.83
C GLU A 508 12.98 -32.31 11.44
N GLN A 509 13.02 -31.02 11.07
CA GLN A 509 12.22 -29.97 11.68
C GLN A 509 11.28 -29.25 10.71
N GLY A 510 11.34 -29.58 9.41
CA GLY A 510 10.52 -28.95 8.37
C GLY A 510 9.07 -29.40 8.44
N LYS A 511 8.15 -28.45 8.22
CA LYS A 511 6.72 -28.75 8.10
C LYS A 511 6.43 -29.35 6.73
N GLN A 512 5.58 -30.38 6.71
CA GLN A 512 5.09 -30.94 5.44
C GLN A 512 4.18 -29.92 4.73
N VAL A 513 4.66 -29.39 3.61
CA VAL A 513 3.99 -28.40 2.78
C VAL A 513 3.74 -28.99 1.40
N LYS A 514 2.53 -28.80 0.86
CA LYS A 514 2.23 -29.18 -0.53
C LYS A 514 2.76 -28.10 -1.47
N VAL A 515 3.76 -28.42 -2.28
CA VAL A 515 4.39 -27.49 -3.21
C VAL A 515 3.86 -27.73 -4.62
N LEU A 516 3.42 -26.67 -5.30
CA LEU A 516 3.08 -26.73 -6.73
C LEU A 516 4.36 -27.01 -7.54
N GLU A 517 4.36 -28.09 -8.32
CA GLU A 517 5.52 -28.54 -9.12
C GLU A 517 5.30 -28.39 -10.63
N ASN A 518 4.06 -28.48 -11.09
CA ASN A 518 3.76 -28.36 -12.50
C ASN A 518 2.42 -27.69 -12.75
N ILE A 519 2.36 -26.98 -13.88
CA ILE A 519 1.15 -26.41 -14.45
C ILE A 519 1.30 -26.35 -15.96
N ASN A 520 0.21 -26.55 -16.69
CA ASN A 520 0.16 -26.28 -18.12
C ASN A 520 0.08 -24.76 -18.37
N SER A 521 1.21 -24.14 -18.68
CA SER A 521 1.30 -22.68 -18.90
C SER A 521 0.38 -22.17 -20.02
N GLN A 522 0.14 -22.94 -21.09
CA GLN A 522 -0.76 -22.52 -22.17
C GLN A 522 -2.22 -22.51 -21.68
N ALA A 523 -2.64 -23.61 -21.03
CA ALA A 523 -3.97 -23.69 -20.43
C ALA A 523 -4.17 -22.62 -19.35
N TYR A 524 -3.12 -22.23 -18.62
CA TYR A 524 -3.15 -21.12 -17.68
C TYR A 524 -3.53 -19.78 -18.36
N TYR A 525 -2.81 -19.38 -19.41
CA TYR A 525 -3.11 -18.11 -20.09
C TYR A 525 -4.49 -18.12 -20.73
N ASP A 526 -4.86 -19.22 -21.37
CA ASP A 526 -6.18 -19.39 -21.99
C ASP A 526 -7.29 -19.34 -20.95
N HIS A 527 -7.10 -19.98 -19.80
CA HIS A 527 -8.08 -19.98 -18.72
C HIS A 527 -8.25 -18.59 -18.09
N PHE A 528 -7.14 -17.94 -17.72
CA PHE A 528 -7.18 -16.62 -17.08
C PHE A 528 -7.87 -15.59 -17.97
N THR A 529 -7.49 -15.52 -19.24
CA THR A 529 -8.07 -14.56 -20.20
C THR A 529 -9.54 -14.87 -20.47
N ARG A 530 -9.91 -16.14 -20.65
CA ARG A 530 -11.31 -16.56 -20.81
C ARG A 530 -12.18 -16.19 -19.62
N VAL A 531 -11.68 -16.32 -18.40
CA VAL A 531 -12.41 -15.92 -17.19
C VAL A 531 -12.64 -14.41 -17.18
N LEU A 532 -11.61 -13.61 -17.44
CA LEU A 532 -11.75 -12.14 -17.52
C LEU A 532 -12.71 -11.71 -18.64
N GLY A 533 -12.71 -12.39 -19.78
CA GLY A 533 -13.59 -12.10 -20.92
C GLY A 533 -15.04 -12.60 -20.79
N ASP A 534 -15.42 -13.29 -19.71
CA ASP A 534 -16.75 -13.85 -19.54
C ASP A 534 -17.78 -12.79 -19.09
N HIS A 535 -18.80 -12.48 -19.89
CA HIS A 535 -19.78 -11.45 -19.54
C HIS A 535 -20.72 -11.79 -18.37
N ARG A 536 -20.76 -13.04 -17.88
CA ARG A 536 -21.70 -13.46 -16.82
C ARG A 536 -21.49 -12.76 -15.48
N GLN A 537 -20.25 -12.33 -15.20
CA GLN A 537 -19.89 -11.54 -14.02
C GLN A 537 -18.98 -10.41 -14.46
N SER A 538 -19.51 -9.37 -15.11
CA SER A 538 -18.72 -8.25 -15.60
C SER A 538 -18.95 -6.99 -14.76
N ALA A 539 -18.13 -5.97 -14.96
CA ALA A 539 -18.28 -4.70 -14.25
C ALA A 539 -19.70 -4.13 -14.40
N VAL A 540 -20.28 -3.67 -13.28
CA VAL A 540 -21.55 -2.93 -13.27
C VAL A 540 -21.37 -1.46 -13.63
N LEU A 541 -20.13 -0.97 -13.52
CA LEU A 541 -19.72 0.39 -13.84
C LEU A 541 -18.28 0.34 -14.37
N ALA A 542 -18.08 0.53 -15.68
CA ALA A 542 -16.83 0.18 -16.36
C ALA A 542 -15.64 1.11 -16.08
N SER A 543 -15.89 2.38 -15.75
CA SER A 543 -14.83 3.39 -15.61
C SER A 543 -15.31 4.66 -14.92
N PHE A 544 -14.35 5.50 -14.52
CA PHE A 544 -14.64 6.86 -14.06
C PHE A 544 -15.36 7.70 -15.12
N TYR A 545 -15.01 7.54 -16.39
CA TYR A 545 -15.67 8.25 -17.48
C TYR A 545 -17.16 7.91 -17.59
N GLU A 546 -17.50 6.63 -17.45
CA GLU A 546 -18.91 6.21 -17.40
C GLU A 546 -19.61 6.79 -16.18
N GLN A 547 -18.98 6.75 -15.01
CA GLN A 547 -19.51 7.31 -13.77
C GLN A 547 -19.76 8.82 -13.87
N GLU A 548 -18.82 9.57 -14.46
CA GLU A 548 -18.94 10.99 -14.72
C GLU A 548 -20.14 11.29 -15.62
N ARG A 549 -20.36 10.50 -16.68
CA ARG A 549 -21.54 10.64 -17.55
C ARG A 549 -22.84 10.44 -16.78
N LEU A 550 -22.90 9.49 -15.84
CA LEU A 550 -24.08 9.28 -14.98
C LEU A 550 -24.34 10.47 -14.07
N TRP A 551 -23.30 11.09 -13.52
CA TRP A 551 -23.46 12.24 -12.61
C TRP A 551 -23.69 13.58 -13.32
N THR A 552 -23.40 13.68 -14.62
CA THR A 552 -23.60 14.90 -15.43
C THR A 552 -24.90 14.89 -16.25
N SER A 553 -25.35 13.71 -16.70
CA SER A 553 -26.50 13.60 -17.59
C SER A 553 -27.84 13.71 -16.84
N ARG A 554 -28.88 14.28 -17.48
CA ARG A 554 -30.23 14.32 -16.89
C ARG A 554 -30.82 12.90 -16.82
N PRO A 555 -31.60 12.55 -15.77
CA PRO A 555 -32.14 11.20 -15.56
C PRO A 555 -32.88 10.59 -16.77
N GLU A 556 -33.48 11.44 -17.61
CA GLU A 556 -34.29 11.03 -18.76
C GLU A 556 -33.48 10.72 -20.04
N SER A 557 -32.18 11.07 -20.08
CA SER A 557 -31.34 10.93 -21.28
C SER A 557 -30.49 9.65 -21.33
N ILE A 558 -30.50 8.83 -20.28
CA ILE A 558 -29.67 7.63 -20.18
C ILE A 558 -30.50 6.41 -20.59
N ASN A 559 -30.56 6.16 -21.90
CA ASN A 559 -31.12 4.92 -22.44
C ASN A 559 -30.00 3.85 -22.42
N ILE A 560 -29.68 3.31 -21.24
CA ILE A 560 -28.80 2.13 -21.15
C ILE A 560 -29.65 0.94 -21.58
N GLY A 561 -29.31 0.36 -22.73
CA GLY A 561 -29.91 -0.86 -23.23
C GLY A 561 -29.89 -1.96 -22.16
N HIS A 562 -31.05 -2.55 -21.93
CA HIS A 562 -31.28 -3.66 -21.03
C HIS A 562 -30.23 -4.78 -21.11
N ASN A 563 -29.69 -5.13 -19.94
CA ASN A 563 -29.73 -6.45 -19.29
C ASN A 563 -28.92 -6.28 -17.98
N GLN A 564 -29.47 -6.24 -16.77
CA GLN A 564 -30.44 -7.13 -16.15
C GLN A 564 -31.28 -6.33 -15.12
N LYS A 565 -32.59 -6.61 -15.09
CA LYS A 565 -33.39 -6.45 -13.87
C LYS A 565 -33.16 -7.69 -13.00
N LEU A 566 -33.10 -7.45 -11.68
CA LEU A 566 -32.97 -8.35 -10.51
C LEU A 566 -31.57 -8.37 -9.92
#